data_AF-A0A7S0XDC7-F1
#
_entry.id   AF-A0A7S0XDC7-F1
#
_cell.length_a   1.000
_cell.length_b   1.000
_cell.length_c   1.000
_cell.angle_alpha   90.00
_cell.angle_beta   90.00
_cell.angle_gamma   90.00
#
_symmetry.space_group_name_H-M   'P 1'
#
loop_
_entity.id
_entity.type
_entity.pdbx_description
1 polymer ?
#
loop_
_entity_poly.entity_id
_entity_poly.type
_entity_poly.pdbx_seq_one_letter_code
_entity_poly.pdbx_strand_id
1 'polypeptide(L)'
;MVQGRGWGVLVAMGDKSRDAKHLDRSTDKNQSVVTGVMSLGNIQLTLVKTTVGRMLMNAEGTARAANQVADILIDVPSVSAKHCVIACDAGASDSAGPYVVTIADHSRHGLTVNKVKVVSGTPRRLEHEDVVVLPFGMEYQFRIIDGGCRPITPEPPEPSAKKTPGGRKRAAGDKSAAKPSAKKAHAAGAGAGAGAGA
;
A
#
# COMPACT_ATOMS: atom_id res chain seq x y z
N MET A 1 -15.42 13.84 25.40
CA MET A 1 -14.88 14.90 24.52
C MET A 1 -13.67 14.31 23.81
N VAL A 2 -13.58 14.40 22.49
CA VAL A 2 -12.41 13.91 21.72
C VAL A 2 -11.63 15.14 21.26
N GLN A 3 -10.50 15.44 21.91
CA GLN A 3 -9.60 16.53 21.54
C GLN A 3 -8.36 15.96 20.84
N GLY A 4 -8.09 16.44 19.61
CA GLY A 4 -6.95 16.04 18.78
C GLY A 4 -7.12 14.67 18.11
N ARG A 5 -6.60 14.40 16.90
CA ARG A 5 -5.57 15.13 16.12
C ARG A 5 -5.84 15.16 14.60
N GLY A 6 -7.07 14.85 14.17
CA GLY A 6 -7.42 14.71 12.75
C GLY A 6 -8.25 15.86 12.17
N TRP A 7 -8.35 15.87 10.84
CA TRP A 7 -9.35 16.65 10.07
C TRP A 7 -10.65 15.86 9.86
N GLY A 8 -10.56 14.53 9.92
CA GLY A 8 -11.67 13.61 9.76
C GLY A 8 -11.47 12.31 10.55
N VAL A 9 -12.51 11.49 10.60
CA VAL A 9 -12.54 10.22 11.34
C VAL A 9 -13.47 9.21 10.65
N LEU A 10 -13.09 7.94 10.67
CA LEU A 10 -13.97 6.81 10.40
C LEU A 10 -14.45 6.27 11.75
N VAL A 11 -15.71 6.52 12.10
CA VAL A 11 -16.34 6.10 13.36
C VAL A 11 -16.81 4.66 13.24
N ALA A 12 -16.36 3.77 14.13
CA ALA A 12 -16.69 2.34 14.09
C ALA A 12 -18.14 2.06 14.52
N MET A 13 -18.97 1.60 13.57
CA MET A 13 -20.42 1.44 13.78
C MET A 13 -20.79 0.07 14.33
N GLY A 14 -20.22 -1.00 13.77
CA GLY A 14 -20.50 -2.38 14.17
C GLY A 14 -19.37 -3.03 15.00
N ASP A 15 -19.66 -4.16 15.63
CA ASP A 15 -18.73 -4.86 16.52
C ASP A 15 -17.42 -5.23 15.82
N LYS A 16 -17.49 -5.73 14.58
CA LYS A 16 -16.29 -6.06 13.77
C LYS A 16 -15.36 -4.87 13.53
N SER A 17 -15.90 -3.67 13.37
CA SER A 17 -15.12 -2.43 13.21
C SER A 17 -14.64 -1.86 14.56
N ARG A 18 -15.33 -2.17 15.66
CA ARG A 18 -14.95 -1.77 17.03
C ARG A 18 -13.81 -2.64 17.56
N ASP A 19 -13.92 -3.95 17.36
CA ASP A 19 -12.92 -4.95 17.74
C ASP A 19 -11.70 -4.99 16.80
N ALA A 20 -11.81 -4.38 15.61
CA ALA A 20 -10.71 -4.25 14.67
C ALA A 20 -9.59 -3.37 15.23
N LYS A 21 -8.53 -4.02 15.70
CA LYS A 21 -7.29 -3.37 16.10
C LYS A 21 -6.61 -2.73 14.88
N HIS A 22 -6.13 -1.51 15.05
CA HIS A 22 -5.35 -0.81 14.04
C HIS A 22 -4.13 -0.11 14.66
N LEU A 23 -3.08 0.04 13.87
CA LEU A 23 -1.88 0.83 14.21
C LEU A 23 -1.79 2.01 13.25
N ASP A 24 -1.83 3.23 13.79
CA ASP A 24 -1.67 4.46 13.03
C ASP A 24 -0.19 4.86 12.96
N ARG A 25 0.36 4.86 11.74
CA ARG A 25 1.74 5.22 11.39
C ARG A 25 1.76 6.42 10.43
N SER A 26 0.70 7.22 10.41
CA SER A 26 0.55 8.39 9.53
C SER A 26 1.60 9.47 9.82
N THR A 27 1.88 9.73 11.10
CA THR A 27 2.86 10.75 11.54
C THR A 27 4.24 10.17 11.89
N ASP A 28 4.36 8.85 12.03
CA ASP A 28 5.65 8.18 12.28
C ASP A 28 5.75 6.88 11.47
N LYS A 29 6.40 6.97 10.31
CA LYS A 29 6.66 5.85 9.40
C LYS A 29 7.76 4.90 9.89
N ASN A 30 8.53 5.30 10.92
CA ASN A 30 9.56 4.49 11.55
C ASN A 30 9.04 3.73 12.77
N GLN A 31 7.85 4.06 13.28
CA GLN A 31 7.21 3.38 14.41
C GLN A 31 7.22 1.86 14.20
N SER A 32 7.73 1.12 15.18
CA SER A 32 7.80 -0.34 15.16
C SER A 32 6.41 -0.95 15.02
N VAL A 33 6.22 -1.79 13.99
CA VAL A 33 4.96 -2.52 13.76
C VAL A 33 4.79 -3.65 14.78
N VAL A 34 5.90 -4.18 15.30
CA VAL A 34 5.94 -5.29 16.27
C VAL A 34 5.53 -4.82 17.67
N THR A 35 6.00 -3.65 18.09
CA THR A 35 5.81 -3.11 19.45
C THR A 35 4.89 -1.89 19.52
N GLY A 36 4.36 -1.43 18.39
CA GLY A 36 3.43 -0.31 18.31
C GLY A 36 2.11 -0.58 19.04
N VAL A 37 1.68 0.39 19.84
CA VAL A 37 0.40 0.35 20.57
C VAL A 37 -0.75 0.39 19.57
N MET A 38 -1.66 -0.56 19.67
CA MET A 38 -2.81 -0.66 18.77
C MET A 38 -4.05 -0.01 19.37
N SER A 39 -4.72 0.78 18.55
CA SER A 39 -6.02 1.38 18.83
C SER A 39 -7.16 0.44 18.43
N LEU A 40 -8.33 0.62 19.04
CA LEU A 40 -9.57 -0.07 18.71
C LEU A 40 -10.60 0.95 18.17
N GLY A 41 -11.52 0.48 17.34
CA GLY A 41 -12.63 1.29 16.82
C GLY A 41 -12.20 2.41 15.88
N ASN A 42 -12.40 3.65 16.30
CA ASN A 42 -12.39 4.82 15.42
C ASN A 42 -11.00 5.08 14.82
N ILE A 43 -10.95 5.28 13.50
CA ILE A 43 -9.71 5.57 12.77
C ILE A 43 -9.64 7.07 12.48
N GLN A 44 -8.64 7.76 13.03
CA GLN A 44 -8.40 9.19 12.78
C GLN A 44 -7.74 9.41 11.41
N LEU A 45 -8.08 10.52 10.74
CA LEU A 45 -7.49 10.94 9.47
C LEU A 45 -6.75 12.25 9.67
N THR A 46 -5.44 12.20 9.50
CA THR A 46 -4.50 13.30 9.78
C THR A 46 -3.87 13.87 8.50
N LEU A 47 -3.66 13.03 7.49
CA LEU A 47 -2.95 13.39 6.26
C LEU A 47 -3.89 13.84 5.14
N VAL A 48 -3.37 14.64 4.19
CA VAL A 48 -4.02 14.89 2.88
C VAL A 48 -4.30 13.60 2.10
N LYS A 49 -3.57 12.53 2.39
CA LYS A 49 -3.72 11.21 1.76
C LYS A 49 -3.38 10.12 2.77
N THR A 50 -4.39 9.35 3.15
CA THR A 50 -4.29 8.24 4.11
C THR A 50 -4.58 6.93 3.38
N THR A 51 -3.57 6.08 3.29
CA THR A 51 -3.69 4.70 2.82
C THR A 51 -4.08 3.82 4.00
N VAL A 52 -5.25 3.20 3.91
CA VAL A 52 -5.70 2.18 4.89
C VAL A 52 -5.44 0.81 4.29
N GLY A 53 -4.89 -0.10 5.09
CA GLY A 53 -4.55 -1.44 4.62
C GLY A 53 -4.27 -2.41 5.75
N ARG A 54 -3.95 -3.64 5.39
CA ARG A 54 -3.68 -4.71 6.36
C ARG A 54 -2.24 -4.66 6.85
N MET A 55 -2.08 -4.93 8.13
CA MET A 55 -0.78 -5.23 8.73
C MET A 55 -0.16 -6.50 8.13
N LEU A 56 1.00 -6.35 7.48
CA LEU A 56 1.73 -7.46 6.87
C LEU A 56 2.57 -8.21 7.88
N MET A 57 2.71 -9.51 7.66
CA MET A 57 3.66 -10.40 8.34
C MET A 57 4.90 -10.64 7.45
N ASN A 58 6.00 -11.08 8.07
CA ASN A 58 7.19 -11.57 7.40
C ASN A 58 6.91 -12.83 6.56
N ALA A 59 7.89 -13.25 5.76
CA ALA A 59 7.78 -14.43 4.91
C ALA A 59 7.58 -15.73 5.72
N GLU A 60 8.12 -15.79 6.94
CA GLU A 60 7.93 -16.92 7.85
C GLU A 60 6.53 -16.96 8.50
N GLY A 61 5.72 -15.89 8.40
CA GLY A 61 4.40 -15.79 9.03
C GLY A 61 4.40 -15.66 10.56
N THR A 62 5.58 -15.42 11.16
CA THR A 62 5.81 -15.42 12.62
C THR A 62 5.85 -14.03 13.25
N ALA A 63 6.16 -12.98 12.48
CA ALA A 63 6.36 -11.62 12.97
C ALA A 63 5.80 -10.59 11.99
N ARG A 64 5.61 -9.35 12.44
CA ARG A 64 5.10 -8.25 11.60
C ARG A 64 6.21 -7.70 10.71
N ALA A 65 5.93 -7.51 9.42
CA ALA A 65 6.92 -7.06 8.44
C ALA A 65 7.39 -5.62 8.72
N ALA A 66 8.68 -5.36 8.50
CA ALA A 66 9.26 -4.01 8.65
C ALA A 66 8.70 -3.02 7.62
N ASN A 67 8.56 -3.46 6.36
CA ASN A 67 8.05 -2.64 5.27
C ASN A 67 6.53 -2.81 5.14
N GLN A 68 5.78 -1.75 5.45
CA GLN A 68 4.32 -1.69 5.38
C GLN A 68 3.90 -0.64 4.35
N VAL A 69 2.87 -0.95 3.55
CA VAL A 69 2.43 -0.07 2.45
C VAL A 69 1.44 1.01 2.93
N ALA A 70 0.67 0.72 3.97
CA ALA A 70 -0.37 1.62 4.47
C ALA A 70 0.13 2.58 5.56
N ASP A 71 -0.57 3.72 5.69
CA ASP A 71 -0.45 4.68 6.78
C ASP A 71 -1.13 4.12 8.04
N ILE A 72 -2.29 3.48 7.87
CA ILE A 72 -3.06 2.88 8.96
C ILE A 72 -3.20 1.37 8.70
N LEU A 73 -2.70 0.58 9.65
CA LEU A 73 -2.56 -0.87 9.54
C LEU A 73 -3.60 -1.57 10.38
N ILE A 74 -4.64 -2.09 9.73
CA ILE A 74 -5.68 -2.90 10.34
C ILE A 74 -5.17 -4.35 10.50
N ASP A 75 -5.30 -4.92 11.70
CA ASP A 75 -4.91 -6.30 12.01
C ASP A 75 -6.08 -7.26 11.79
N VAL A 76 -6.54 -7.32 10.54
CA VAL A 76 -7.63 -8.19 10.08
C VAL A 76 -7.19 -8.89 8.78
N PRO A 77 -7.05 -10.23 8.74
CA PRO A 77 -6.49 -10.99 7.61
C PRO A 77 -7.10 -10.72 6.23
N SER A 78 -8.39 -10.39 6.18
CA SER A 78 -9.16 -10.12 4.96
C SER A 78 -8.96 -8.72 4.37
N VAL A 79 -8.40 -7.78 5.14
CA VAL A 79 -8.04 -6.46 4.60
C VAL A 79 -6.86 -6.64 3.63
N SER A 80 -6.79 -5.83 2.58
CA SER A 80 -5.69 -5.89 1.60
C SER A 80 -4.51 -5.03 2.05
N ALA A 81 -3.27 -5.40 1.73
CA ALA A 81 -2.04 -4.70 2.15
C ALA A 81 -2.10 -3.18 1.90
N LYS A 82 -2.62 -2.81 0.74
CA LYS A 82 -3.22 -1.53 0.42
C LYS A 82 -4.69 -1.82 0.13
N HIS A 83 -5.60 -1.35 0.97
CA HIS A 83 -7.03 -1.67 0.84
C HIS A 83 -7.78 -0.50 0.21
N CYS A 84 -7.68 0.68 0.80
CA CYS A 84 -8.20 1.90 0.20
C CYS A 84 -7.26 3.08 0.43
N VAL A 85 -7.49 4.15 -0.33
CA VAL A 85 -6.83 5.44 -0.13
C VAL A 85 -7.93 6.47 0.04
N ILE A 86 -7.93 7.15 1.18
CA ILE A 86 -8.76 8.32 1.43
C ILE A 86 -7.88 9.55 1.20
N ALA A 87 -8.33 10.47 0.36
CA ALA A 87 -7.62 11.70 0.06
C ALA A 87 -8.52 12.91 0.29
N CYS A 88 -7.93 13.96 0.86
CA CYS A 88 -8.58 15.23 1.13
C CYS A 88 -7.82 16.34 0.41
N ASP A 89 -8.48 16.98 -0.55
CA ASP A 89 -8.04 18.28 -1.05
C ASP A 89 -8.63 19.37 -0.14
N ALA A 90 -7.74 20.16 0.47
CA ALA A 90 -8.08 21.25 1.40
C ALA A 90 -8.10 22.63 0.72
N GLY A 91 -7.82 22.69 -0.59
CA GLY A 91 -7.56 23.94 -1.30
C GLY A 91 -6.25 24.61 -0.86
N ALA A 92 -5.68 25.41 -1.75
CA ALA A 92 -4.41 26.10 -1.51
C ALA A 92 -4.53 27.40 -0.68
N SER A 93 -5.73 27.76 -0.22
CA SER A 93 -5.97 29.02 0.52
C SER A 93 -6.27 28.78 2.00
N ASP A 94 -5.83 29.70 2.86
CA ASP A 94 -6.13 29.72 4.30
C ASP A 94 -7.63 29.90 4.61
N SER A 95 -8.41 30.43 3.67
CA SER A 95 -9.88 30.43 3.74
C SER A 95 -10.44 29.02 3.95
N ALA A 96 -11.49 28.92 4.78
CA ALA A 96 -12.19 27.67 5.11
C ALA A 96 -13.06 27.14 3.94
N GLY A 97 -12.42 26.81 2.82
CA GLY A 97 -13.07 26.09 1.72
C GLY A 97 -13.49 24.67 2.16
N PRO A 98 -14.57 24.11 1.60
CA PRO A 98 -15.03 22.77 1.97
C PRO A 98 -14.02 21.72 1.53
N TYR A 99 -13.65 20.80 2.42
CA TYR A 99 -12.80 19.66 2.10
C TYR A 99 -13.42 18.82 0.98
N VAL A 100 -12.69 18.65 -0.13
CA VAL A 100 -13.08 17.71 -1.19
C VAL A 100 -12.44 16.36 -0.88
N VAL A 101 -13.23 15.49 -0.27
CA VAL A 101 -12.78 14.16 0.18
C VAL A 101 -13.15 13.10 -0.85
N THR A 102 -12.22 12.20 -1.12
CA THR A 102 -12.40 11.06 -2.00
C THR A 102 -11.89 9.77 -1.37
N ILE A 103 -12.44 8.64 -1.80
CA ILE A 103 -11.99 7.29 -1.46
C ILE A 103 -11.79 6.47 -2.73
N ALA A 104 -10.64 5.82 -2.87
CA ALA A 104 -10.32 4.89 -3.94
C ALA A 104 -10.11 3.48 -3.38
N ASP A 105 -10.80 2.49 -3.96
CA ASP A 105 -10.59 1.07 -3.66
C ASP A 105 -9.33 0.56 -4.38
N HIS A 106 -8.51 -0.22 -3.69
CA HIS A 106 -7.32 -0.89 -4.22
C HIS A 106 -7.27 -2.37 -3.79
N SER A 107 -8.38 -2.91 -3.29
CA SER A 107 -8.42 -4.18 -2.59
C SER A 107 -8.78 -5.37 -3.48
N ARG A 108 -8.62 -6.58 -2.91
CA ARG A 108 -9.06 -7.84 -3.55
C ARG A 108 -10.55 -8.14 -3.33
N HIS A 109 -11.13 -7.67 -2.21
CA HIS A 109 -12.49 -8.00 -1.80
C HIS A 109 -13.51 -6.89 -2.08
N GLY A 110 -13.05 -5.71 -2.48
CA GLY A 110 -13.86 -4.52 -2.65
C GLY A 110 -14.17 -3.80 -1.34
N LEU A 111 -14.67 -2.58 -1.48
CA LEU A 111 -15.35 -1.82 -0.42
C LEU A 111 -16.63 -1.18 -0.97
N THR A 112 -17.54 -0.78 -0.08
CA THR A 112 -18.75 -0.03 -0.46
C THR A 112 -18.82 1.30 0.29
N VAL A 113 -19.46 2.29 -0.33
CA VAL A 113 -19.87 3.55 0.30
C VAL A 113 -21.38 3.70 0.11
N ASN A 114 -22.12 3.80 1.21
CA ASN A 114 -23.59 3.75 1.26
C ASN A 114 -24.16 2.54 0.51
N LYS A 115 -23.62 1.34 0.78
CA LYS A 115 -23.96 0.05 0.14
C LYS A 115 -23.64 -0.04 -1.37
N VAL A 116 -23.22 1.05 -2.02
CA VAL A 116 -22.79 1.07 -3.42
C VAL A 116 -21.29 0.77 -3.50
N LYS A 117 -20.93 -0.27 -4.24
CA LYS A 117 -19.53 -0.70 -4.43
C LYS A 117 -18.70 0.40 -5.10
N VAL A 118 -17.49 0.64 -4.59
CA VAL A 118 -16.52 1.54 -5.22
C VAL A 118 -15.78 0.79 -6.33
N VAL A 119 -15.56 1.46 -7.47
CA VAL A 119 -14.81 0.87 -8.59
C VAL A 119 -13.32 0.89 -8.27
N SER A 120 -12.67 -0.27 -8.35
CA SER A 120 -11.25 -0.41 -8.04
C SER A 120 -10.39 0.50 -8.92
N GLY A 121 -9.49 1.26 -8.29
CA GLY A 121 -8.62 2.24 -8.93
C GLY A 121 -9.26 3.61 -9.21
N THR A 122 -10.59 3.75 -9.14
CA THR A 122 -11.30 5.01 -9.43
C THR A 122 -11.70 5.73 -8.13
N PRO A 123 -11.18 6.94 -7.85
CA PRO A 123 -11.64 7.72 -6.70
C PRO A 123 -13.12 8.08 -6.82
N ARG A 124 -13.88 7.84 -5.76
CA ARG A 124 -15.26 8.30 -5.58
C ARG A 124 -15.28 9.40 -4.52
N ARG A 125 -16.15 10.41 -4.66
CA ARG A 125 -16.40 11.39 -3.59
C ARG A 125 -16.91 10.69 -2.33
N LEU A 126 -16.43 11.15 -1.18
CA LEU A 126 -16.85 10.71 0.16
C LEU A 126 -17.41 11.92 0.90
N GLU A 127 -18.67 11.85 1.33
CA GLU A 127 -19.39 12.97 1.95
C GLU A 127 -19.59 12.74 3.45
N HIS A 128 -19.80 13.82 4.22
CA HIS A 128 -20.03 13.72 5.67
C HIS A 128 -21.21 12.78 5.96
N GLU A 129 -21.04 11.89 6.94
CA GLU A 129 -21.97 10.80 7.31
C GLU A 129 -21.99 9.57 6.40
N ASP A 130 -21.22 9.52 5.31
CA ASP A 130 -21.12 8.34 4.44
C ASP A 130 -20.70 7.08 5.20
N VAL A 131 -21.40 5.97 4.98
CA VAL A 131 -21.08 4.67 5.56
C VAL A 131 -20.13 3.91 4.63
N VAL A 132 -18.87 3.83 5.02
CA VAL A 132 -17.81 3.04 4.39
C VAL A 132 -17.84 1.63 4.97
N VAL A 133 -18.00 0.61 4.13
CA VAL A 133 -17.94 -0.79 4.55
C VAL A 133 -16.69 -1.43 3.96
N LEU A 134 -15.73 -1.73 4.84
CA LEU A 134 -14.56 -2.56 4.55
C LEU A 134 -14.96 -4.06 4.61
N PRO A 135 -14.15 -4.98 4.07
CA PRO A 135 -14.49 -6.39 3.90
C PRO A 135 -15.06 -7.07 5.15
N PHE A 136 -15.92 -8.07 4.93
CA PHE A 136 -16.53 -8.90 5.96
C PHE A 136 -17.45 -8.16 6.94
N GLY A 137 -17.93 -6.96 6.57
CA GLY A 137 -18.90 -6.18 7.35
C GLY A 137 -18.25 -5.30 8.42
N MET A 138 -17.10 -4.72 8.11
CA MET A 138 -16.44 -3.71 8.94
C MET A 138 -16.98 -2.33 8.57
N GLU A 139 -18.02 -1.89 9.28
CA GLU A 139 -18.79 -0.68 8.97
C GLU A 139 -18.27 0.55 9.72
N TYR A 140 -17.94 1.61 8.98
CA TYR A 140 -17.51 2.89 9.53
C TYR A 140 -18.34 4.03 8.97
N GLN A 141 -18.76 4.96 9.82
CA GLN A 141 -19.32 6.24 9.37
C GLN A 141 -18.19 7.27 9.23
N PHE A 142 -18.00 7.82 8.04
CA PHE A 142 -17.05 8.91 7.82
C PHE A 142 -17.63 10.22 8.37
N ARG A 143 -16.80 10.96 9.13
CA ARG A 143 -17.13 12.30 9.61
C ARG A 143 -15.94 13.24 9.41
N ILE A 144 -16.22 14.42 8.90
CA ILE A 144 -15.32 15.59 9.01
C ILE A 144 -15.43 16.13 10.44
N ILE A 145 -14.31 16.52 11.05
CA ILE A 145 -14.29 17.06 12.42
C ILE A 145 -14.38 18.59 12.33
N ASP A 146 -15.46 19.17 12.84
CA ASP A 146 -15.57 20.62 13.00
C ASP A 146 -14.54 21.13 14.03
N GLY A 147 -13.88 22.24 13.72
CA GLY A 147 -12.69 22.72 14.44
C GLY A 147 -11.49 21.76 14.41
N GLY A 148 -11.49 20.74 13.54
CA GLY A 148 -10.39 19.80 13.36
C GLY A 148 -9.11 20.47 12.83
N CYS A 149 -7.96 19.78 12.95
CA CYS A 149 -6.71 20.24 12.36
C CYS A 149 -6.81 20.28 10.82
N ARG A 150 -6.00 21.08 10.12
CA ARG A 150 -5.87 20.95 8.66
C ARG A 150 -5.17 19.62 8.29
N PRO A 151 -5.50 19.01 7.12
CA PRO A 151 -4.77 17.85 6.62
C PRO A 151 -3.28 18.11 6.43
N ILE A 152 -2.44 17.20 6.89
CA ILE A 152 -0.98 17.29 6.81
C ILE A 152 -0.51 16.68 5.49
N THR A 153 0.29 17.42 4.72
CA THR A 153 1.08 16.83 3.63
C THR A 153 2.34 16.20 4.23
N PRO A 154 2.57 14.88 4.09
CA PRO A 154 3.81 14.26 4.57
C PRO A 154 5.02 14.88 3.87
N GLU A 155 6.10 15.11 4.62
CA GLU A 155 7.38 15.48 4.02
C GLU A 155 7.83 14.36 3.06
N PRO A 156 8.39 14.71 1.87
CA PRO A 156 9.01 13.72 1.01
C PRO A 156 10.11 12.99 1.80
N PRO A 157 10.21 11.65 1.70
CA PRO A 157 11.32 10.95 2.33
C PRO A 157 12.63 11.51 1.77
N GLU A 158 13.52 11.96 2.65
CA GLU A 158 14.83 12.48 2.24
C GLU A 158 15.51 11.46 1.30
N PRO A 159 16.12 11.91 0.19
CA PRO A 159 16.75 11.00 -0.76
C PRO A 159 17.91 10.29 -0.07
N SER A 160 17.66 9.07 0.41
CA SER A 160 18.64 8.33 1.20
C SER A 160 19.89 8.11 0.34
N ALA A 161 20.97 8.81 0.67
CA ALA A 161 22.25 8.75 -0.05
C ALA A 161 23.02 7.44 0.22
N LYS A 162 22.30 6.31 0.27
CA LYS A 162 22.86 4.96 0.24
C LYS A 162 23.34 4.68 -1.18
N LYS A 163 24.57 5.15 -1.47
CA LYS A 163 25.35 4.71 -2.63
C LYS A 163 25.34 3.19 -2.68
N THR A 164 24.72 2.61 -3.70
CA THR A 164 24.77 1.17 -3.97
C THR A 164 26.24 0.74 -4.15
N PRO A 165 26.78 -0.16 -3.31
CA PRO A 165 28.16 -0.57 -3.46
C PRO A 165 28.34 -1.41 -4.75
N GLY A 166 29.09 -0.89 -5.71
CA GLY A 166 29.88 -1.72 -6.62
C GLY A 166 29.16 -2.49 -7.73
N GLY A 167 28.12 -1.94 -8.35
CA GLY A 167 27.64 -2.44 -9.65
C GLY A 167 28.67 -2.21 -10.75
N ARG A 168 29.64 -3.12 -10.92
CA ARG A 168 30.80 -2.98 -11.83
C ARG A 168 30.38 -3.06 -13.31
N LYS A 169 29.88 -1.95 -13.86
CA LYS A 169 29.69 -1.74 -15.31
C LYS A 169 31.01 -2.01 -16.03
N ARG A 170 31.11 -3.12 -16.77
CA ARG A 170 32.12 -3.27 -17.82
C ARG A 170 31.67 -2.40 -19.00
N ALA A 171 32.51 -1.46 -19.40
CA ALA A 171 32.25 -0.61 -20.56
C ALA A 171 32.36 -1.42 -21.86
N ALA A 172 31.63 -1.00 -22.89
CA ALA A 172 31.75 -1.56 -24.23
C ALA A 172 33.09 -1.17 -24.86
N GLY A 173 33.69 -2.10 -25.60
CA GLY A 173 34.78 -1.85 -26.53
C GLY A 173 34.49 -2.61 -27.82
N ASP A 174 34.43 -1.89 -28.92
CA ASP A 174 34.06 -2.42 -30.24
C ASP A 174 35.28 -2.44 -31.18
N LYS A 175 35.20 -3.27 -32.22
CA LYS A 175 36.13 -3.44 -33.37
C LYS A 175 37.37 -4.34 -33.24
N SER A 176 37.22 -5.48 -33.92
CA SER A 176 38.09 -5.98 -35.00
C SER A 176 39.27 -6.93 -34.74
N ALA A 177 39.18 -8.06 -35.47
CA ALA A 177 40.24 -8.81 -36.14
C ALA A 177 41.33 -9.53 -35.31
N ALA A 178 41.25 -10.87 -35.26
CA ALA A 178 42.15 -11.74 -36.04
C ALA A 178 41.78 -13.23 -35.87
N LYS A 179 41.91 -14.02 -36.93
CA LYS A 179 41.86 -15.49 -36.92
C LYS A 179 43.26 -15.99 -37.30
N PRO A 180 43.78 -17.03 -36.64
CA PRO A 180 44.44 -18.09 -37.40
C PRO A 180 43.92 -19.48 -37.04
N SER A 181 44.27 -20.45 -37.89
CA SER A 181 43.72 -21.80 -37.97
C SER A 181 44.76 -22.88 -37.65
N ALA A 182 44.29 -24.15 -37.66
CA ALA A 182 45.04 -25.43 -37.67
C ALA A 182 45.05 -26.20 -36.32
N LYS A 183 44.96 -27.55 -36.29
CA LYS A 183 44.68 -28.57 -37.33
C LYS A 183 44.38 -29.92 -36.65
N LYS A 184 43.48 -30.74 -37.25
CA LYS A 184 43.41 -32.24 -37.24
C LYS A 184 43.37 -32.97 -35.87
N ALA A 185 42.66 -34.10 -35.65
CA ALA A 185 41.70 -34.93 -36.41
C ALA A 185 40.97 -35.86 -35.38
N HIS A 186 40.33 -37.01 -35.63
CA HIS A 186 40.16 -37.88 -36.82
C HIS A 186 38.82 -38.67 -36.76
N ALA A 187 38.67 -39.60 -37.71
CA ALA A 187 37.63 -40.65 -37.87
C ALA A 187 37.62 -41.71 -36.73
N ALA A 188 36.68 -42.67 -36.62
CA ALA A 188 35.52 -43.12 -37.40
C ALA A 188 34.48 -43.72 -36.40
N GLY A 189 33.28 -44.25 -36.70
CA GLY A 189 32.56 -44.58 -37.93
C GLY A 189 31.59 -45.76 -37.66
N ALA A 190 30.48 -45.87 -38.41
CA ALA A 190 29.43 -46.93 -38.37
C ALA A 190 28.61 -47.10 -37.05
N GLY A 191 27.32 -47.48 -37.09
CA GLY A 191 26.40 -47.62 -38.23
C GLY A 191 25.09 -48.35 -37.90
N ALA A 192 24.09 -48.18 -38.77
CA ALA A 192 22.91 -49.02 -39.03
C ALA A 192 21.76 -49.17 -37.99
N GLY A 193 20.52 -49.16 -38.53
CA GLY A 193 19.30 -49.73 -37.91
C GLY A 193 18.27 -48.71 -37.37
N ALA A 194 16.96 -48.74 -37.64
CA ALA A 194 16.10 -49.17 -38.76
C ALA A 194 14.63 -49.11 -38.28
N GLY A 195 13.71 -48.52 -39.07
CA GLY A 195 12.25 -48.59 -38.90
C GLY A 195 11.64 -47.83 -37.70
N ALA A 196 10.33 -47.57 -37.64
CA ALA A 196 9.27 -47.53 -38.68
C ALA A 196 8.01 -46.85 -38.09
N GLY A 197 7.13 -46.28 -38.94
CA GLY A 197 5.72 -46.05 -38.58
C GLY A 197 5.18 -44.62 -38.66
N ALA A 198 4.83 -44.17 -39.86
CA ALA A 198 3.61 -43.41 -40.22
C ALA A 198 3.63 -43.13 -41.73
#